data_AF-D0UZF4-F1
#
_entry.id   AF-D0UZF4-F1
#
_cell.length_a   1.000
_cell.length_b   1.000
_cell.length_c   1.000
_cell.angle_alpha   90.00
_cell.angle_beta   90.00
_cell.angle_gamma   90.00
#
_symmetry.space_group_name_H-M   'P 1'
#
loop_
_entity.id
_entity.type
_entity.pdbx_description
1 polymer ?
#
loop_
_entity_poly.entity_id
_entity_poly.type
_entity_poly.pdbx_seq_one_letter_code
_entity_poly.pdbx_strand_id
1 'polypeptide(L)'
;MIRKTPKELHEQRARLIASTGLSEKVLRERGEAFQLYPEHQAVWDTVHGIDYLLDGAEPPENGPCTADTLRSNLLHALDFAQCANLGYATPEQMLDAYDAAHAAECSAPLDRAALRQQIAQALVRYDWNAGLSGRDTPSAHHYGEADAVMAVLVADEAKAEGDR
;
A
#
# COMPACT_ATOMS: atom_id res chain seq x y z
N MET A 1 14.21 -1.84 1.76
CA MET A 1 13.52 -2.10 0.47
C MET A 1 14.60 -2.46 -0.55
N ILE A 2 14.75 -3.73 -0.90
CA ILE A 2 15.79 -4.15 -1.86
C ILE A 2 15.30 -3.73 -3.25
N ARG A 3 15.81 -2.61 -3.76
CA ARG A 3 15.53 -2.17 -5.13
C ARG A 3 16.26 -3.12 -6.07
N LYS A 4 15.53 -4.08 -6.63
CA LYS A 4 16.04 -4.91 -7.73
C LYS A 4 16.10 -4.06 -8.99
N THR A 5 17.20 -4.16 -9.71
CA THR A 5 17.36 -3.55 -11.02
C THR A 5 16.47 -4.27 -12.06
N PRO A 6 16.12 -3.61 -13.18
CA PRO A 6 15.36 -4.27 -14.26
C PRO A 6 16.02 -5.55 -14.76
N LYS A 7 17.35 -5.61 -14.81
CA LYS A 7 18.08 -6.82 -15.20
C LYS A 7 17.87 -7.96 -14.19
N GLU A 8 17.95 -7.68 -12.90
CA GLU A 8 17.72 -8.69 -11.85
C GLU A 8 16.26 -9.19 -11.84
N LEU A 9 15.30 -8.34 -12.22
CA LEU A 9 13.90 -8.72 -12.40
C LEU A 9 13.72 -9.68 -13.58
N HIS A 10 14.35 -9.42 -14.74
CA HIS A 10 14.33 -10.35 -15.87
C HIS A 10 14.96 -11.72 -15.50
N GLU A 11 16.08 -11.72 -14.79
CA GLU A 11 16.71 -12.95 -14.31
C GLU A 11 15.85 -13.71 -13.30
N GLN A 12 15.17 -12.98 -12.40
CA GLN A 12 14.25 -13.57 -11.45
C GLN A 12 13.03 -14.19 -12.15
N ARG A 13 12.45 -13.48 -13.12
CA ARG A 13 11.36 -13.99 -13.97
C ARG A 13 11.75 -15.30 -14.65
N ALA A 14 12.92 -15.33 -15.29
CA ALA A 14 13.40 -16.52 -15.97
C ALA A 14 13.59 -17.71 -15.02
N ARG A 15 14.14 -17.48 -13.81
CA ARG A 15 14.30 -18.52 -12.78
C ARG A 15 12.96 -19.09 -12.31
N LEU A 16 11.97 -18.23 -12.10
CA LEU A 16 10.62 -18.61 -11.66
C LEU A 16 9.90 -19.46 -12.71
N ILE A 17 9.95 -19.07 -13.98
CA ILE A 17 9.36 -19.87 -15.06
C ILE A 17 10.05 -21.24 -15.13
N ALA A 18 11.39 -21.27 -15.07
CA ALA A 18 12.15 -22.51 -15.12
C ALA A 18 11.82 -23.47 -13.96
N SER A 19 11.52 -22.96 -12.75
CA SER A 19 11.20 -23.82 -11.61
C SER A 19 9.88 -24.59 -11.76
N THR A 20 8.99 -24.17 -12.65
CA THR A 20 7.72 -24.88 -12.92
C THR A 20 7.88 -26.06 -13.87
N GLY A 21 8.99 -26.13 -14.61
CA GLY A 21 9.17 -27.06 -15.73
C GLY A 21 8.23 -26.82 -16.92
N LEU A 22 7.40 -25.77 -16.89
CA LEU A 22 6.51 -25.37 -17.98
C LEU A 22 7.19 -24.33 -18.86
N SER A 23 6.80 -24.29 -20.14
CA SER A 23 7.14 -23.15 -20.99
C SER A 23 6.34 -21.93 -20.56
N GLU A 24 6.89 -20.73 -20.77
CA GLU A 24 6.21 -19.46 -20.48
C GLU A 24 4.80 -19.39 -21.09
N LYS A 25 4.68 -19.81 -22.36
CA LYS A 25 3.40 -19.82 -23.06
C LYS A 25 2.36 -20.69 -22.34
N VAL A 26 2.74 -21.89 -21.92
CA VAL A 26 1.84 -22.82 -21.21
C VAL A 26 1.52 -22.32 -19.80
N LEU A 27 2.50 -21.73 -19.12
CA LEU A 27 2.31 -21.14 -17.79
C LEU A 27 1.30 -20.00 -17.86
N ARG A 28 1.42 -19.11 -18.85
CA ARG A 28 0.49 -18.01 -19.09
C ARG A 28 -0.92 -18.50 -19.42
N GLU A 29 -1.05 -19.35 -20.44
CA GLU A 29 -2.37 -19.84 -20.89
C GLU A 29 -3.12 -20.54 -19.76
N ARG A 30 -2.42 -21.33 -18.94
CA ARG A 30 -3.04 -22.03 -17.80
C ARG A 30 -3.27 -21.12 -16.60
N GLY A 31 -2.38 -20.15 -16.36
CA GLY A 31 -2.52 -19.18 -15.29
C GLY A 31 -3.72 -18.26 -15.49
N GLU A 32 -3.93 -17.78 -16.72
CA GLU A 32 -5.12 -17.00 -17.11
C GLU A 32 -6.41 -17.82 -17.03
N ALA A 33 -6.34 -19.13 -17.30
CA ALA A 33 -7.47 -20.04 -17.22
C ALA A 33 -7.72 -20.62 -15.81
N PHE A 34 -6.90 -20.26 -14.81
CA PHE A 34 -6.93 -20.83 -13.45
C PHE A 34 -6.80 -22.37 -13.43
N GLN A 35 -5.99 -22.92 -14.34
CA GLN A 35 -5.77 -24.37 -14.51
C GLN A 35 -4.40 -24.83 -13.97
N LEU A 36 -3.66 -23.97 -13.28
CA LEU A 36 -2.41 -24.33 -12.65
C LEU A 36 -2.64 -25.00 -11.30
N TYR A 37 -1.72 -25.88 -10.91
CA TYR A 37 -1.64 -26.32 -9.51
C TYR A 37 -1.34 -25.11 -8.60
N PRO A 38 -1.78 -25.10 -7.34
CA PRO A 38 -1.60 -23.96 -6.43
C PRO A 38 -0.16 -23.44 -6.35
N GLU A 39 0.82 -24.35 -6.33
CA GLU A 39 2.25 -24.01 -6.32
C GLU A 39 2.71 -23.30 -7.59
N HIS A 40 2.14 -23.65 -8.75
CA HIS A 40 2.44 -23.01 -10.03
C HIS A 40 1.64 -21.72 -10.21
N GLN A 41 0.46 -21.61 -9.61
CA GLN A 41 -0.33 -20.38 -9.59
C GLN A 41 0.42 -19.28 -8.85
N ALA A 42 0.99 -19.57 -7.67
CA ALA A 42 1.80 -18.60 -6.93
C ALA A 42 3.02 -18.11 -7.73
N VAL A 43 3.63 -18.99 -8.52
CA VAL A 43 4.73 -18.64 -9.43
C VAL A 43 4.24 -17.74 -10.57
N TRP A 44 3.10 -18.07 -11.17
CA TRP A 44 2.48 -17.26 -12.22
C TRP A 44 2.12 -15.85 -11.73
N ASP A 45 1.48 -15.73 -10.57
CA ASP A 45 1.12 -14.43 -9.98
C ASP A 45 2.37 -13.57 -9.70
N THR A 46 3.46 -14.22 -9.26
CA THR A 46 4.76 -13.55 -9.04
C THR A 46 5.40 -13.09 -10.36
N VAL A 47 5.37 -13.93 -11.39
CA VAL A 47 5.87 -13.57 -12.74
C VAL A 47 5.07 -12.40 -13.31
N HIS A 48 3.74 -12.43 -13.17
CA HIS A 48 2.87 -11.36 -13.62
C HIS A 48 3.15 -10.03 -12.89
N GLY A 49 3.44 -10.07 -11.59
CA GLY A 49 3.88 -8.89 -10.84
C GLY A 49 5.24 -8.37 -11.28
N ILE A 50 6.17 -9.24 -11.68
CA ILE A 50 7.46 -8.82 -12.25
C ILE A 50 7.26 -8.19 -13.63
N ASP A 51 6.41 -8.77 -14.48
CA ASP A 51 6.11 -8.24 -15.81
C ASP A 51 5.49 -6.84 -15.72
N TYR A 52 4.61 -6.62 -14.74
CA TYR A 52 4.09 -5.30 -14.41
C TYR A 52 5.19 -4.28 -14.09
N LEU A 53 6.15 -4.65 -13.24
CA LEU A 53 7.27 -3.79 -12.86
C LEU A 53 8.27 -3.55 -14.02
N LEU A 54 8.37 -4.49 -14.96
CA LEU A 54 9.24 -4.42 -16.12
C LEU A 54 8.65 -3.59 -17.26
N ASP A 55 7.34 -3.68 -17.48
CA ASP A 55 6.62 -2.90 -18.50
C ASP A 55 6.53 -1.41 -18.14
N GLY A 56 6.95 -1.03 -16.92
CA GLY A 56 6.92 0.36 -16.48
C GLY A 56 5.48 0.90 -16.44
N ALA A 57 4.49 0.02 -16.33
CA ALA A 57 3.17 0.42 -15.89
C ALA A 57 3.37 0.94 -14.48
N GLU A 58 3.44 2.27 -14.35
CA GLU A 58 3.18 2.90 -13.08
C GLU A 58 1.95 2.19 -12.48
N PRO A 59 1.90 1.98 -11.16
CA PRO A 59 0.59 1.83 -10.50
C PRO A 59 -0.37 2.86 -11.11
N PRO A 60 -1.70 2.71 -11.10
CA PRO A 60 -2.52 3.90 -11.09
C PRO A 60 -2.12 4.71 -9.84
N GLU A 61 -1.05 5.48 -9.95
CA GLU A 61 -0.56 6.48 -9.03
C GLU A 61 -1.55 7.61 -9.14
N ASN A 62 -2.63 7.54 -8.36
CA ASN A 62 -3.53 8.68 -8.17
C ASN A 62 -3.82 9.44 -9.49
N GLY A 63 -4.02 8.71 -10.59
CA GLY A 63 -4.44 9.31 -11.85
C GLY A 63 -5.76 10.02 -11.57
N PRO A 64 -6.03 11.19 -12.17
CA PRO A 64 -7.26 11.92 -11.91
C PRO A 64 -8.40 10.92 -12.05
N CYS A 65 -9.11 10.68 -10.94
CA CYS A 65 -10.17 9.70 -10.87
C CYS A 65 -11.16 10.11 -11.96
N THR A 66 -11.08 9.48 -13.13
CA THR A 66 -11.99 9.83 -14.21
C THR A 66 -13.37 9.52 -13.67
N ALA A 67 -14.37 10.34 -14.00
CA ALA A 67 -15.71 10.17 -13.45
C ALA A 67 -16.21 8.72 -13.63
N ASP A 68 -15.77 8.05 -14.71
CA ASP A 68 -16.06 6.64 -15.00
C ASP A 68 -15.32 5.66 -14.07
N THR A 69 -14.07 5.91 -13.70
CA THR A 69 -13.31 5.06 -12.76
C THR A 69 -13.84 5.22 -11.34
N LEU A 70 -14.16 6.45 -10.92
CA LEU A 70 -14.77 6.72 -9.62
C LEU A 70 -16.14 6.04 -9.52
N ARG A 71 -16.96 6.17 -10.56
CA ARG A 71 -18.28 5.52 -10.64
C ARG A 71 -18.17 4.00 -10.58
N SER A 72 -17.23 3.41 -11.32
CA SER A 72 -17.00 1.96 -11.30
C SER A 72 -16.58 1.46 -9.92
N ASN A 73 -15.64 2.16 -9.27
CA ASN A 73 -15.18 1.82 -7.92
C ASN A 73 -16.28 1.96 -6.87
N LEU A 74 -17.12 3.01 -6.98
CA LEU A 74 -18.28 3.20 -6.09
C LEU A 74 -19.34 2.12 -6.26
N LEU A 75 -19.63 1.70 -7.50
CA LEU A 75 -20.56 0.59 -7.76
C LEU A 75 -20.04 -0.73 -7.18
N HIS A 76 -18.74 -1.01 -7.31
CA HIS A 76 -18.12 -2.18 -6.68
C HIS A 76 -18.15 -2.11 -5.15
N ALA A 77 -17.91 -0.93 -4.56
CA ALA A 77 -17.98 -0.73 -3.12
C ALA A 77 -19.40 -0.95 -2.56
N LEU A 78 -20.44 -0.57 -3.31
CA LEU A 78 -21.83 -0.83 -2.95
C LEU A 78 -22.22 -2.30 -3.05
N ASP A 79 -21.80 -2.98 -4.11
CA ASP A 79 -22.04 -4.41 -4.27
C ASP A 79 -21.40 -5.19 -3.11
N PHE A 80 -20.17 -4.79 -2.73
CA PHE A 80 -19.52 -5.29 -1.52
C PHE A 80 -20.30 -4.96 -0.24
N ALA A 81 -20.77 -3.71 -0.07
CA ALA A 81 -21.52 -3.30 1.10
C ALA A 81 -22.86 -4.04 1.26
N GLN A 82 -23.53 -4.32 0.14
CA GLN A 82 -24.73 -5.16 0.09
C GLN A 82 -24.39 -6.61 0.45
N CYS A 83 -23.32 -7.16 -0.11
CA CYS A 83 -22.85 -8.52 0.21
C CYS A 83 -22.39 -8.66 1.68
N ALA A 84 -21.79 -7.61 2.25
CA ALA A 84 -21.33 -7.56 3.64
C ALA A 84 -22.43 -7.11 4.63
N ASN A 85 -23.67 -6.87 4.15
CA ASN A 85 -24.82 -6.41 4.93
C ASN A 85 -24.54 -5.15 5.76
N LEU A 86 -23.76 -4.22 5.21
CA LEU A 86 -23.37 -2.97 5.87
C LEU A 86 -24.50 -1.92 5.86
N GLY A 87 -25.64 -2.21 5.21
CA GLY A 87 -26.88 -1.44 5.33
C GLY A 87 -26.95 -0.16 4.50
N TYR A 88 -25.98 0.12 3.64
CA TYR A 88 -26.00 1.30 2.75
C TYR A 88 -26.90 1.06 1.53
N ALA A 89 -27.84 1.97 1.29
CA ALA A 89 -28.82 1.86 0.19
C ALA A 89 -28.36 2.54 -1.11
N THR A 90 -27.45 3.53 -1.02
CA THR A 90 -26.96 4.30 -2.19
C THR A 90 -25.47 4.66 -2.04
N PRO A 91 -24.74 4.97 -3.14
CA PRO A 91 -23.35 5.41 -3.10
C PRO A 91 -23.13 6.65 -2.23
N GLU A 92 -24.07 7.58 -2.28
CA GLU A 92 -24.00 8.85 -1.56
C GLU A 92 -24.03 8.63 -0.04
N GLN A 93 -24.82 7.68 0.45
CA GLN A 93 -24.84 7.33 1.88
C GLN A 93 -23.51 6.76 2.37
N MET A 94 -22.81 6.01 1.51
CA MET A 94 -21.49 5.46 1.83
C MET A 94 -20.42 6.55 1.85
N LEU A 95 -20.49 7.48 0.90
CA LEU A 95 -19.61 8.65 0.85
C LEU A 95 -19.84 9.58 2.05
N ASP A 96 -21.09 9.89 2.40
CA ASP A 96 -21.42 10.68 3.58
C ASP A 96 -20.91 10.02 4.88
N ALA A 97 -21.04 8.69 4.98
CA ALA A 97 -20.52 7.94 6.12
C ALA A 97 -18.99 7.94 6.17
N TYR A 98 -18.33 7.84 5.01
CA TYR A 98 -16.88 7.97 4.90
C TYR A 98 -16.41 9.37 5.30
N ASP A 99 -17.03 10.41 4.75
CA ASP A 99 -16.70 11.81 5.06
C ASP A 99 -16.95 12.12 6.54
N ALA A 100 -18.03 11.59 7.13
CA ALA A 100 -18.29 11.73 8.56
C ALA A 100 -17.27 10.99 9.43
N ALA A 101 -16.88 9.76 9.05
CA ALA A 101 -15.84 9.01 9.75
C ALA A 101 -14.48 9.71 9.64
N HIS A 102 -14.15 10.21 8.45
CA HIS A 102 -12.89 10.89 8.20
C HIS A 102 -12.84 12.25 8.89
N ALA A 103 -13.95 13.00 8.93
CA ALA A 103 -14.07 14.21 9.73
C ALA A 103 -13.95 13.92 11.23
N ALA A 104 -14.50 12.81 11.71
CA ALA A 104 -14.35 12.39 13.10
C ALA A 104 -12.88 12.02 13.43
N GLU A 105 -12.19 11.30 12.55
CA GLU A 105 -10.76 10.98 12.66
C GLU A 105 -9.87 12.23 12.64
N CYS A 106 -10.16 13.19 11.74
CA CYS A 106 -9.44 14.46 11.67
C CYS A 106 -9.74 15.41 12.85
N SER A 107 -10.90 15.25 13.50
CA SER A 107 -11.31 16.07 14.66
C SER A 107 -10.79 15.55 16.00
N ALA A 108 -10.28 14.32 16.05
CA ALA A 108 -9.67 13.78 17.26
C ALA A 108 -8.31 14.49 17.45
N PRO A 109 -8.09 15.21 18.57
CA PRO A 109 -6.78 15.78 18.81
C PRO A 109 -5.78 14.63 18.89
N LEU A 110 -4.87 14.58 17.90
CA LEU A 110 -3.71 13.70 17.93
C LEU A 110 -2.96 14.02 19.22
N ASP A 111 -3.10 13.14 20.23
CA ASP A 111 -2.32 13.26 21.44
C ASP A 111 -0.85 13.27 21.04
N ARG A 112 -0.22 14.43 21.21
CA ARG A 112 1.16 14.68 20.79
C ARG A 112 2.11 13.66 21.40
N ALA A 113 1.81 13.18 22.61
CA ALA A 113 2.57 12.12 23.25
C ALA A 113 2.38 10.76 22.57
N ALA A 114 1.15 10.42 22.17
CA ALA A 114 0.84 9.20 21.43
C ALA A 114 1.46 9.20 20.03
N LEU A 115 1.41 10.32 19.31
CA LEU A 115 2.04 10.44 17.99
C LEU A 115 3.57 10.33 18.09
N ARG A 116 4.18 11.01 19.08
CA ARG A 116 5.60 10.87 19.38
C ARG A 116 5.99 9.41 19.68
N GLN A 117 5.17 8.69 20.43
CA GLN A 117 5.35 7.28 20.73
C GLN A 117 5.30 6.41 19.46
N GLN A 118 4.32 6.65 18.58
CA GLN A 118 4.17 5.92 17.33
C GLN A 118 5.35 6.12 16.38
N ILE A 119 5.81 7.38 16.21
CA ILE A 119 6.97 7.69 15.38
C ILE A 119 8.22 7.01 15.94
N ALA A 120 8.45 7.08 17.25
CA ALA A 120 9.59 6.43 17.88
C ALA A 120 9.58 4.89 17.70
N GLN A 121 8.40 4.25 17.75
CA GLN A 121 8.25 2.82 17.46
C GLN A 121 8.51 2.49 15.99
N ALA A 122 8.06 3.34 15.06
CA ALA A 122 8.31 3.17 13.64
C ALA A 122 9.82 3.22 13.32
N LEU A 123 10.55 4.14 13.95
CA LEU A 123 12.00 4.27 13.80
C LEU A 123 12.75 3.04 14.32
N VAL A 124 12.35 2.49 15.48
CA VAL A 124 12.91 1.22 15.98
C VAL A 124 12.73 0.09 14.97
N ARG A 125 11.54 0.01 14.38
CA ARG A 125 11.24 -1.02 13.38
C ARG A 125 12.03 -0.83 12.09
N TYR A 126 12.25 0.42 11.69
CA TYR A 126 13.14 0.75 10.58
C TYR A 126 14.57 0.28 10.85
N ASP A 127 15.14 0.63 12.01
CA ASP A 127 16.50 0.23 12.39
C ASP A 127 16.67 -1.28 12.48
N TRP A 128 15.67 -1.98 13.02
CA TRP A 128 15.63 -3.45 13.05
C TRP A 128 15.67 -4.03 11.64
N ASN A 129 14.82 -3.55 10.74
CA ASN A 129 14.75 -4.02 9.36
C ASN A 129 16.02 -3.67 8.54
N ALA A 130 16.72 -2.60 8.92
CA ALA A 130 17.97 -2.17 8.32
C ALA A 130 19.20 -2.90 8.91
N GLY A 131 19.03 -3.71 9.94
CA GLY A 131 20.14 -4.36 10.66
C GLY A 131 21.02 -3.39 11.45
N LEU A 132 20.52 -2.18 11.72
CA LEU A 132 21.22 -1.11 12.42
C LEU A 132 21.06 -1.21 13.95
N SER A 133 20.05 -1.95 14.41
CA SER A 133 19.77 -2.14 15.84
C SER A 133 19.14 -3.51 16.11
N GLY A 134 19.54 -4.13 17.22
CA GLY A 134 18.88 -5.32 17.77
C GLY A 134 17.91 -5.01 18.91
N ARG A 135 17.48 -3.74 19.04
CA ARG A 135 16.51 -3.31 20.06
C ARG A 135 15.10 -3.34 19.49
N ASP A 136 14.15 -3.74 20.32
CA ASP A 136 12.72 -3.79 20.06
C ASP A 136 11.94 -2.64 20.75
N THR A 137 12.60 -1.90 21.64
CA THR A 137 12.03 -0.75 22.35
C THR A 137 12.71 0.58 21.97
N PRO A 138 11.95 1.70 21.91
CA PRO A 138 12.52 3.02 21.63
C PRO A 138 13.54 3.48 22.68
N SER A 139 14.62 4.09 22.21
CA SER A 139 15.63 4.74 23.04
C SER A 139 15.50 6.27 22.96
N ALA A 140 16.25 7.00 23.80
CA ALA A 140 16.29 8.46 23.78
C ALA A 140 16.61 9.04 22.39
N HIS A 141 17.42 8.34 21.59
CA HIS A 141 17.73 8.72 20.21
C HIS A 141 16.47 8.75 19.33
N HIS A 142 15.70 7.66 19.31
CA HIS A 142 14.46 7.54 18.54
C HIS A 142 13.41 8.58 18.94
N TYR A 143 13.34 8.89 20.23
CA TYR A 143 12.45 9.94 20.72
C TYR A 143 12.90 11.34 20.30
N GLY A 144 14.20 11.61 20.26
CA GLY A 144 14.73 12.88 19.73
C GLY A 144 14.48 13.04 18.23
N GLU A 145 14.59 11.96 17.45
CA GLU A 145 14.23 11.96 16.03
C GLU A 145 12.73 12.12 15.82
N ALA A 146 11.90 11.48 16.64
CA ALA A 146 10.46 11.67 16.62
C ALA A 146 10.08 13.14 16.88
N ASP A 147 10.75 13.81 17.83
CA ASP A 147 10.55 15.23 18.09
C ASP A 147 10.94 16.11 16.88
N ALA A 148 11.99 15.75 16.15
CA ALA A 148 12.40 16.47 14.94
C ALA A 148 11.38 16.30 13.80
N VAL A 149 10.87 15.08 13.59
CA VAL A 149 9.81 14.82 12.60
C VAL A 149 8.55 15.61 12.94
N MET A 150 8.14 15.60 14.21
CA MET A 150 6.99 16.37 14.69
C MET A 150 7.16 17.88 14.48
N ALA A 151 8.38 18.41 14.64
CA ALA A 151 8.66 19.83 14.39
C ALA A 151 8.52 20.21 12.92
N VAL A 152 8.87 19.31 11.99
CA VAL A 152 8.69 19.53 10.54
C VAL A 152 7.21 19.53 10.17
N LEU A 153 6.43 18.58 10.69
CA LEU A 153 5.00 18.48 10.41
C LEU A 153 4.25 19.76 10.84
N VAL A 154 4.54 20.27 12.04
CA VAL A 154 3.94 21.52 12.54
C VAL A 154 4.37 22.74 11.68
N ALA A 155 5.60 22.73 11.17
CA ALA A 155 6.09 23.82 10.30
C ALA A 155 5.42 23.82 8.92
N ASP A 156 5.08 22.64 8.38
CA ASP A 156 4.36 22.51 7.11
C ASP A 156 2.87 22.89 7.26
N GLU A 157 2.23 22.53 8.37
CA GLU A 157 0.87 22.98 8.71
C GLU A 157 0.79 24.51 8.80
N ALA A 158 1.75 25.14 9.50
CA ALA A 158 1.81 26.60 9.62
C ALA A 158 2.03 27.32 8.28
N LYS A 159 2.70 26.68 7.31
CA LYS A 159 2.86 27.23 5.95
C LYS A 159 1.60 27.06 5.11
N ALA A 160 0.90 25.94 5.23
CA ALA A 160 -0.34 25.68 4.50
C ALA A 160 -1.49 26.62 4.92
N GLU A 161 -1.44 27.15 6.14
CA GLU A 161 -2.46 28.06 6.68
C GLU A 161 -2.17 29.55 6.39
N GLY A 162 -0.92 29.90 6.06
CA GLY A 162 -0.52 31.27 5.70
C GLY A 162 -0.70 31.64 4.22
N ASP A 163 -1.02 30.67 3.36
CA ASP A 163 -1.20 30.83 1.90
C ASP A 163 -2.69 30.80 1.47
N ARG A 164 -3.62 30.87 2.44
CA ARG A 164 -5.07 31.09 2.23
C ARG A 164 -5.47 32.51 2.56
#